data_AF-K1L9C4-F1
#
_entry.id   AF-K1L9C4-F1
#
_cell.length_a   1.000
_cell.length_b   1.000
_cell.length_c   1.000
_cell.angle_alpha   90.00
_cell.angle_beta   90.00
_cell.angle_gamma   90.00
#
_symmetry.space_group_name_H-M   'P 1'
#
loop_
_entity.id
_entity.type
_entity.pdbx_description
1 polymer ?
#
loop_
_entity_poly.entity_id
_entity_poly.type
_entity_poly.pdbx_seq_one_letter_code
_entity_poly.pdbx_strand_id
1 'polypeptide(L)' 'MKAALQVDLTFEQILSLVKQLSKKDKIKLSKELEKEAIKSRLGNLLETFQTEELDLDTITKEVESVRQEIYDKGKLKGNF' A
#
# COMPACT_ATOMS: atom_id res chain seq x y z
N MET A 1 -3.57 -40.34 -4.22
CA MET A 1 -3.06 -39.47 -5.31
C MET A 1 -3.99 -38.27 -5.42
N LYS A 2 -3.57 -37.07 -5.02
CA LYS A 2 -4.35 -35.84 -5.29
C LYS A 2 -3.94 -35.36 -6.68
N ALA A 3 -4.71 -35.73 -7.70
CA ALA A 3 -4.55 -35.13 -9.02
C ALA A 3 -4.85 -33.64 -8.87
N ALA A 4 -3.87 -32.79 -9.16
CA ALA A 4 -4.10 -31.36 -9.32
C ALA A 4 -4.92 -31.21 -10.61
N LEU A 5 -6.24 -31.21 -10.48
CA LEU A 5 -7.16 -30.85 -11.55
C LEU A 5 -6.82 -29.42 -11.95
N GLN A 6 -6.13 -29.25 -13.09
CA GLN A 6 -6.02 -27.97 -13.77
C GLN A 6 -7.42 -27.65 -14.29
N VAL A 7 -8.20 -26.97 -13.45
CA VAL A 7 -9.49 -26.45 -13.85
C VAL A 7 -9.22 -25.07 -14.45
N ASP A 8 -9.20 -24.99 -15.78
CA ASP A 8 -9.20 -23.71 -16.49
C ASP A 8 -10.58 -23.05 -16.28
N LEU A 9 -10.70 -22.31 -15.17
CA LEU A 9 -11.88 -21.54 -14.85
C LEU A 9 -11.79 -20.16 -15.51
N THR A 10 -12.77 -19.85 -16.34
CA THR A 10 -12.98 -18.49 -16.84
C THR A 10 -13.41 -17.57 -15.69
N PHE A 11 -13.19 -16.26 -15.86
CA PHE A 11 -13.60 -15.26 -14.87
C PHE A 11 -15.10 -15.35 -14.54
N GLU A 12 -15.95 -15.58 -15.55
CA GLU A 12 -17.40 -15.72 -15.35
C GLU A 12 -17.76 -16.93 -14.48
N GLN A 13 -17.05 -18.04 -14.63
CA GLN A 13 -17.23 -19.21 -13.78
C GLN A 13 -16.80 -18.91 -12.33
N ILE A 14 -15.68 -18.22 -12.14
CA ILE A 14 -15.24 -17.78 -10.81
C ILE A 14 -16.28 -16.83 -10.18
N LEU A 15 -16.79 -15.87 -10.95
CA LEU A 15 -17.80 -14.93 -10.51
C LEU A 15 -19.09 -15.64 -10.08
N SER A 16 -19.51 -16.66 -10.83
CA SER A 16 -20.68 -17.46 -10.51
C SER A 16 -20.52 -18.19 -9.16
N LEU A 17 -19.34 -18.74 -8.89
CA LEU A 17 -19.02 -19.39 -7.62
C LEU A 17 -19.04 -18.40 -6.46
N VAL A 18 -18.43 -17.22 -6.64
CA VAL A 18 -18.43 -16.16 -5.62
C VAL A 18 -19.84 -15.67 -5.31
N LYS A 19 -20.72 -15.57 -6.31
CA LYS A 19 -22.13 -15.19 -6.12
C LYS A 19 -22.90 -16.20 -5.26
N GLN A 20 -22.57 -17.48 -5.34
CA GLN A 20 -23.20 -18.56 -4.56
C GLN A 20 -22.72 -18.62 -3.09
N LEU A 21 -21.61 -17.97 -2.75
CA LEU A 21 -21.09 -17.97 -1.39
C LEU A 21 -22.05 -17.32 -0.38
N SER A 22 -21.98 -17.81 0.87
CA SER A 22 -22.67 -17.20 2.00
C SER A 22 -22.18 -15.75 2.22
N LYS A 23 -23.01 -14.91 2.85
CA LYS A 23 -22.62 -13.51 3.14
C LYS A 23 -21.33 -13.44 3.96
N LYS A 24 -21.14 -14.37 4.89
CA LYS A 24 -19.94 -14.46 5.74
C LYS A 24 -18.69 -14.78 4.93
N ASP A 25 -18.80 -15.71 3.98
CA ASP A 25 -17.66 -16.13 3.15
C ASP A 25 -17.31 -15.09 2.10
N LYS A 26 -18.29 -14.34 1.57
CA LYS A 26 -18.05 -13.17 0.71
C LYS A 26 -17.22 -12.10 1.41
N ILE A 27 -17.54 -11.79 2.68
CA ILE A 27 -16.78 -10.82 3.48
C ILE A 27 -15.36 -11.34 3.76
N LYS A 28 -15.20 -12.64 4.00
CA LYS A 28 -13.88 -13.25 4.21
C LYS A 28 -13.03 -13.16 2.92
N LEU A 29 -13.63 -13.50 1.78
CA LEU A 29 -12.97 -13.44 0.49
C LEU A 29 -12.58 -12.01 0.10
N SER A 30 -13.45 -11.02 0.33
CA SER A 30 -13.12 -9.62 0.03
C SER A 30 -11.90 -9.13 0.82
N LYS A 31 -11.80 -9.49 2.11
CA LYS A 31 -10.65 -9.12 2.95
C LYS A 31 -9.34 -9.74 2.47
N GLU A 32 -9.37 -10.99 2.01
CA GLU A 32 -8.15 -11.63 1.47
C GLU A 32 -7.74 -11.00 0.13
N LEU A 33 -8.70 -10.73 -0.76
CA LEU A 33 -8.45 -10.01 -2.02
C LEU A 33 -7.94 -8.58 -1.78
N GLU A 34 -8.47 -7.87 -0.79
CA GLU A 34 -8.00 -6.55 -0.40
C GLU A 34 -6.55 -6.57 0.10
N LYS A 35 -6.15 -7.55 0.93
CA LYS A 35 -4.75 -7.68 1.38
C LYS A 35 -3.78 -7.86 0.21
N GLU A 36 -4.18 -8.65 -0.78
CA GLU A 36 -3.37 -8.87 -1.98
C GLU A 36 -3.29 -7.61 -2.85
N ALA A 37 -4.42 -6.91 -3.02
CA ALA A 37 -4.47 -5.63 -3.74
C ALA A 37 -3.75 -4.48 -2.99
N ILE A 38 -3.69 -4.50 -1.66
CA ILE A 38 -2.93 -3.52 -0.88
C ILE A 38 -1.44 -3.65 -1.18
N LYS A 39 -0.91 -4.87 -1.35
CA LYS A 39 0.49 -5.07 -1.74
C LYS A 39 0.80 -4.45 -3.10
N SER A 40 -0.07 -4.63 -4.09
CA SER A 40 0.14 -4.02 -5.43
C SER A 40 -0.01 -2.50 -5.39
N ARG A 41 -0.98 -1.97 -4.63
CA ARG A 41 -1.13 -0.52 -4.45
C ARG A 41 0.05 0.11 -3.72
N LEU A 42 0.57 -0.54 -2.68
CA LEU A 42 1.76 -0.09 -1.97
C LEU A 42 3.00 -0.16 -2.88
N GLY A 43 3.13 -1.22 -3.69
CA GLY A 43 4.17 -1.33 -4.72
C GLY A 43 4.12 -0.17 -5.70
N ASN A 44 2.96 0.08 -6.30
CA ASN A 44 2.77 1.21 -7.23
C ASN A 44 3.04 2.57 -6.58
N LEU A 45 2.67 2.73 -5.30
CA LEU A 45 2.96 3.96 -4.54
C LEU A 45 4.46 4.13 -4.33
N LEU A 46 5.16 3.07 -3.93
CA LEU A 46 6.61 3.08 -3.74
C LEU A 46 7.36 3.33 -5.04
N GLU A 47 6.91 2.75 -6.16
CA GLU A 47 7.43 3.06 -7.51
C GLU A 47 7.25 4.55 -7.85
N THR A 48 6.12 5.15 -7.47
CA THR A 48 5.89 6.59 -7.70
C THR A 48 6.88 7.48 -6.94
N PHE A 49 7.33 7.03 -5.76
CA PHE A 49 8.34 7.74 -4.96
C PHE A 49 9.79 7.32 -5.28
N GLN A 50 9.98 6.33 -6.15
CA GLN A 50 11.30 5.86 -6.53
C GLN A 50 11.95 6.90 -7.44
N THR A 51 13.07 7.48 -7.00
CA THR A 51 13.90 8.40 -7.79
C THR A 51 15.28 7.78 -8.02
N GLU A 52 15.77 7.87 -9.26
CA GLU A 52 17.14 7.47 -9.62
C GLU A 52 18.17 8.54 -9.20
N GLU A 53 17.72 9.78 -9.02
CA GLU A 53 18.54 10.91 -8.61
C GLU A 53 18.15 11.28 -7.17
N LEU A 54 18.87 10.70 -6.22
CA LEU A 54 18.82 11.07 -4.81
C LEU A 54 20.20 11.57 -4.40
N ASP A 55 20.38 12.90 -4.38
CA ASP A 55 21.63 13.53 -4.00
C ASP A 55 21.66 13.90 -2.50
N LEU A 56 22.80 13.69 -1.85
CA LEU A 56 22.98 13.91 -0.40
C LEU A 56 22.79 15.38 0.01
N ASP A 57 23.14 16.33 -0.87
CA ASP A 57 22.95 17.75 -0.59
C ASP A 57 21.46 18.11 -0.59
N THR A 58 20.68 17.52 -1.51
CA THR A 58 19.21 17.69 -1.54
C THR A 58 18.54 17.15 -0.28
N ILE A 59 18.94 15.95 0.18
CA ILE A 59 18.44 15.38 1.45
C ILE A 59 18.80 16.30 2.63
N THR A 60 20.04 16.78 2.67
CA THR A 60 20.54 17.61 3.76
C THR A 60 19.78 18.93 3.83
N LYS A 61 19.50 19.56 2.69
CA LYS A 61 18.71 20.80 2.60
C LYS A 61 17.30 20.62 3.15
N GLU A 62 16.59 19.56 2.75
CA GLU A 62 15.26 19.23 3.27
C GLU A 62 15.28 19.04 4.80
N VAL A 63 16.25 18.25 5.31
CA VAL A 63 16.37 17.97 6.74
C VAL A 63 16.66 19.24 7.55
N GLU A 64 17.60 20.08 7.11
CA GLU A 64 17.92 21.33 7.81
C GLU A 64 16.75 22.34 7.73
N SER A 65 16.01 22.38 6.62
CA SER A 65 14.80 23.21 6.50
C SER A 65 13.75 22.81 7.53
N VAL A 66 13.44 21.52 7.64
CA VAL A 66 12.48 21.00 8.64
C VAL A 66 12.99 21.20 10.06
N ARG A 67 14.29 21.00 10.31
CA ARG A 67 14.90 21.24 11.63
C ARG A 67 14.77 22.70 12.05
N GLN A 68 14.99 23.64 11.12
CA GLN A 68 14.85 25.06 11.36
C GLN A 68 13.38 25.41 11.67
N GLU A 69 12.42 24.89 10.91
CA GLU A 69 10.99 25.11 11.19
C GLU A 69 10.58 24.62 12.59
N ILE A 70 11.07 23.44 13.00
CA ILE A 70 10.78 22.89 14.33
C ILE A 70 11.40 23.76 15.41
N TYR A 71 12.65 24.22 15.21
CA TYR A 71 13.33 25.13 16.13
C TYR A 71 12.58 26.46 16.26
N ASP A 72 12.15 27.05 15.15
CA ASP A 72 11.42 28.31 15.11
C ASP A 72 10.03 28.16 15.78
N LYS A 73 9.32 27.06 15.51
CA LYS A 73 8.06 26.73 16.20
C LYS A 73 8.28 26.50 17.71
N GLY A 74 9.42 25.95 18.10
CA GLY A 74 9.82 25.78 19.51
C GLY A 74 10.15 27.11 20.19
N LYS A 75 10.87 28.00 19.50
CA LYS A 75 11.16 29.38 19.93
C LYS A 75 9.88 30.19 20.12
N LEU A 76 8.93 30.10 19.17
CA LEU A 76 7.64 30.78 19.24
C LEU A 76 6.77 30.31 20.41
N LYS A 77 6.98 29.08 20.91
CA LYS A 77 6.30 28.55 22.11
C LYS A 77 7.04 28.82 23.43
N GLY A 78 8.28 29.32 23.36
CA GLY A 78 9.18 29.50 24.49
C GLY A 78 9.60 30.95 24.74
N ASN A 79 8.75 31.94 24.42
CA ASN A 79 8.93 33.30 24.91
C ASN A 79 8.43 33.39 26.35
N PHE A 80 9.32 33.05 27.29
CA PHE A 80 9.31 33.56 28.67
C PHE A 80 10.42 34.59 28.80
#